data_AF-M1W6A5-F1
#
_entry.id   AF-M1W6A5-F1
#
_cell.length_a   1.000
_cell.length_b   1.000
_cell.length_c   1.000
_cell.angle_alpha   90.00
_cell.angle_beta   90.00
_cell.angle_gamma   90.00
#
_symmetry.space_group_name_H-M   'P 1'
#
loop_
_entity.id
_entity.type
_entity.pdbx_description
1 polymer ?
#
loop_
_entity_poly.entity_id
_entity_poly.type
_entity_poly.pdbx_seq_one_letter_code
_entity_poly.pdbx_strand_id
1 'polypeptide(L)'
;MSFAEAATLGISMVAVSLGMFNRLELPLPSLPSLPSSAPSAEPPLTLLICGGSTASGMAGIQFAKLAGIIVIATCSPRNFYFVRNLGADAVFDYHSPTCGADIKRLTRNGLCRAWDCTGKNLDLCAAAMSDDKPGLYASLDCNDLLADSARLAEMNRMVQYQEVMRCWDALGDFYFWYGRNAMYPDPSEMEFYREFLKLSQPFLEAGLVRPPRMKLNMLGSGLDGVLMGLTHMLRGGKAYESPEWYALRVNINQGPRWMKKRAKEGRRKEKHPGGSSTIPEPGIHEEDDGSSPHIGDYSTEHSEPSKTQTL
;
A
#
# COMPACT_ATOMS: atom_id res chain seq x y z
N MET A 1 14.99 -3.01 -11.02
CA MET A 1 14.29 -2.30 -9.92
C MET A 1 15.32 -1.87 -8.89
N SER A 2 15.25 -0.63 -8.42
CA SER A 2 16.10 -0.09 -7.35
C SER A 2 15.64 -0.55 -5.96
N PHE A 3 16.50 -0.41 -4.94
CA PHE A 3 16.12 -0.67 -3.54
C PHE A 3 14.93 0.15 -3.08
N ALA A 4 14.89 1.44 -3.46
CA ALA A 4 13.81 2.34 -3.07
C ALA A 4 12.46 1.90 -3.68
N GLU A 5 12.47 1.42 -4.92
CA GLU A 5 11.29 0.85 -5.58
C GLU A 5 10.85 -0.45 -4.93
N ALA A 6 11.79 -1.37 -4.68
CA ALA A 6 11.51 -2.63 -4.01
C ALA A 6 10.87 -2.42 -2.63
N ALA A 7 11.35 -1.43 -1.87
CA ALA A 7 10.84 -1.09 -0.54
C ALA A 7 9.38 -0.61 -0.55
N THR A 8 8.81 -0.22 -1.70
CA THR A 8 7.39 0.18 -1.80
C THR A 8 6.42 -0.99 -1.91
N LEU A 9 6.91 -2.21 -2.19
CA LEU A 9 6.05 -3.35 -2.50
C LEU A 9 5.52 -4.07 -1.25
N GLY A 10 6.31 -4.14 -0.17
CA GLY A 10 6.12 -5.03 0.98
C GLY A 10 4.66 -5.33 1.38
N ILE A 11 4.02 -4.41 2.10
CA ILE A 11 2.64 -4.63 2.61
C ILE A 11 1.62 -4.73 1.46
N SER A 12 1.83 -4.01 0.35
CA SER A 12 0.90 -4.07 -0.78
C SER A 12 0.87 -5.45 -1.45
N MET A 13 1.98 -6.18 -1.47
CA MET A 13 2.02 -7.56 -1.98
C MET A 13 1.24 -8.52 -1.10
N VAL A 14 1.38 -8.42 0.23
CA VAL A 14 0.55 -9.19 1.18
C VAL A 14 -0.92 -8.83 0.98
N ALA A 15 -1.20 -7.53 0.81
CA ALA A 15 -2.54 -7.04 0.68
C ALA A 15 -3.27 -7.59 -0.55
N VAL A 16 -2.60 -7.56 -1.70
CA VAL A 16 -3.12 -8.13 -2.95
C VAL A 16 -3.20 -9.66 -2.87
N SER A 17 -2.21 -10.32 -2.29
CA SER A 17 -2.21 -11.78 -2.16
C SER A 17 -3.37 -12.27 -1.31
N LEU A 18 -3.34 -11.96 -0.01
CA LEU A 18 -4.30 -12.50 0.94
C LEU A 18 -5.62 -11.72 0.91
N GLY A 19 -5.55 -10.39 1.00
CA GLY A 19 -6.74 -9.56 1.10
C GLY A 19 -7.58 -9.49 -0.19
N MET A 20 -6.99 -9.75 -1.35
CA MET A 20 -7.68 -9.74 -2.64
C MET A 20 -7.77 -11.16 -3.24
N PHE A 21 -6.68 -11.77 -3.68
CA PHE A 21 -6.77 -13.06 -4.40
C PHE A 21 -7.31 -14.20 -3.53
N ASN A 22 -6.82 -14.35 -2.30
CA ASN A 22 -7.28 -15.41 -1.40
C ASN A 22 -8.72 -15.15 -0.92
N ARG A 23 -8.98 -14.01 -0.27
CA ARG A 23 -10.31 -13.71 0.30
C ARG A 23 -11.42 -13.61 -0.73
N LEU A 24 -11.13 -13.16 -1.95
CA LEU A 24 -12.14 -13.04 -3.01
C LEU A 24 -12.13 -14.22 -3.97
N GLU A 25 -11.35 -15.27 -3.68
CA GLU A 25 -11.27 -16.49 -4.50
C GLU A 25 -11.04 -16.19 -5.99
N LEU A 26 -10.11 -15.27 -6.26
CA LEU A 26 -9.87 -14.79 -7.62
C LEU A 26 -8.91 -15.74 -8.35
N PRO A 27 -9.05 -15.90 -9.68
CA PRO A 27 -8.06 -16.62 -10.48
C PRO A 27 -6.70 -15.93 -10.35
N LEU A 28 -5.64 -16.70 -10.19
CA LEU A 28 -4.29 -16.14 -10.06
C LEU A 28 -3.80 -15.55 -11.39
N PRO A 29 -2.93 -14.51 -11.35
CA PRO A 29 -2.29 -13.98 -12.54
C PRO A 29 -1.55 -15.06 -13.34
N SER A 30 -1.58 -14.95 -14.67
CA SER A 30 -0.76 -15.80 -15.54
C SER A 30 0.02 -14.94 -16.52
N LEU A 31 1.18 -15.42 -16.95
CA LEU A 31 1.94 -14.73 -18.00
C LEU A 31 1.09 -14.68 -19.26
N PRO A 32 1.09 -13.55 -20.01
CA PRO A 32 0.42 -13.47 -21.29
C PRO A 32 0.95 -14.59 -22.20
N SER A 33 0.17 -15.65 -22.37
CA SER A 33 0.42 -16.65 -23.41
C SER A 33 -0.06 -16.05 -24.75
N LEU A 34 0.51 -16.55 -25.86
CA LEU A 34 0.03 -16.23 -27.21
C LEU A 34 -1.50 -16.32 -27.24
N PRO A 35 -2.20 -15.41 -27.94
CA PRO A 35 -3.66 -15.37 -27.91
C PRO A 35 -4.20 -16.76 -28.26
N SER A 36 -4.81 -17.41 -27.27
CA SER A 36 -5.56 -18.63 -27.51
C SER A 36 -6.76 -18.23 -28.36
N SER A 37 -6.80 -18.71 -29.59
CA SER A 37 -7.88 -18.46 -30.56
C SER A 37 -9.23 -19.03 -30.13
N ALA A 38 -9.29 -19.71 -28.97
CA ALA A 38 -10.51 -20.22 -28.38
C ALA A 38 -11.09 -19.18 -27.40
N PRO A 39 -12.28 -18.62 -27.65
CA PRO A 39 -12.97 -17.83 -26.64
C PRO A 39 -13.18 -18.70 -25.40
N SER A 40 -12.73 -18.23 -24.25
CA SER A 40 -13.12 -18.83 -22.97
C SER A 40 -14.65 -18.85 -22.92
N ALA A 41 -15.23 -20.01 -22.63
CA ALA A 41 -16.68 -20.21 -22.64
C ALA A 41 -17.40 -19.38 -21.55
N GLU A 42 -16.66 -18.93 -20.52
CA GLU A 42 -17.19 -18.12 -19.44
C GLU A 42 -16.85 -16.63 -19.60
N PRO A 43 -17.80 -15.72 -19.27
CA PRO A 43 -17.53 -14.30 -19.27
C PRO A 43 -16.45 -13.96 -18.22
N PRO A 44 -15.57 -12.99 -18.50
CA PRO A 44 -14.53 -12.60 -17.55
C PRO A 44 -15.14 -12.07 -16.25
N LEU A 45 -14.54 -12.48 -15.13
CA LEU A 45 -14.92 -12.00 -13.80
C LEU A 45 -14.76 -10.47 -13.72
N THR A 46 -15.66 -9.80 -13.01
CA THR A 46 -15.56 -8.36 -12.73
C THR A 46 -15.27 -8.13 -11.25
N LEU A 47 -14.28 -7.29 -10.97
CA LEU A 47 -13.85 -6.90 -9.62
C LEU A 47 -14.00 -5.39 -9.44
N LEU A 48 -14.62 -4.99 -8.33
CA LEU A 48 -14.60 -3.61 -7.85
C LEU A 48 -13.43 -3.41 -6.88
N ILE A 49 -12.56 -2.44 -7.14
CA ILE A 49 -11.48 -2.00 -6.23
C ILE A 49 -11.80 -0.59 -5.73
N CYS A 50 -12.23 -0.49 -4.48
CA CYS A 50 -12.45 0.79 -3.84
C CYS A 50 -11.13 1.37 -3.29
N GLY A 51 -10.82 2.62 -3.65
CA GLY A 51 -9.52 3.21 -3.35
C GLY A 51 -8.42 2.80 -4.32
N GLY A 52 -8.70 2.80 -5.63
CA GLY A 52 -7.76 2.39 -6.69
C GLY A 52 -6.47 3.22 -6.77
N SER A 53 -6.41 4.41 -6.15
CA SER A 53 -5.20 5.22 -6.05
C SER A 53 -4.41 5.04 -4.74
N THR A 54 -4.79 4.09 -3.89
CA THR A 54 -3.99 3.67 -2.72
C THR A 54 -2.85 2.75 -3.16
N ALA A 55 -1.81 2.57 -2.35
CA ALA A 55 -0.70 1.66 -2.70
C ALA A 55 -1.20 0.23 -3.02
N SER A 56 -2.10 -0.30 -2.18
CA SER A 56 -2.72 -1.62 -2.40
C SER A 56 -3.63 -1.65 -3.62
N GLY A 57 -4.47 -0.62 -3.82
CA GLY A 57 -5.35 -0.54 -4.99
C GLY A 57 -4.57 -0.47 -6.30
N MET A 58 -3.45 0.26 -6.33
CA MET A 58 -2.57 0.35 -7.50
C MET A 58 -1.95 -1.00 -7.87
N ALA A 59 -1.51 -1.77 -6.87
CA ALA A 59 -1.00 -3.12 -7.10
C ALA A 59 -2.12 -4.07 -7.53
N GLY A 60 -3.27 -4.03 -6.84
CA GLY A 60 -4.42 -4.89 -7.12
C GLY A 60 -4.97 -4.73 -8.52
N ILE A 61 -5.08 -3.50 -9.03
CA ILE A 61 -5.50 -3.25 -10.43
C ILE A 61 -4.58 -3.98 -11.40
N GLN A 62 -3.26 -3.79 -11.27
CA GLN A 62 -2.29 -4.38 -12.21
C GLN A 62 -2.32 -5.91 -12.18
N PHE A 63 -2.33 -6.52 -10.99
CA PHE A 63 -2.40 -7.98 -10.87
C PHE A 63 -3.75 -8.55 -11.32
N ALA A 64 -4.87 -7.88 -11.03
CA ALA A 64 -6.18 -8.32 -11.50
C ALA A 64 -6.26 -8.32 -13.04
N LYS A 65 -5.65 -7.34 -13.71
CA LYS A 65 -5.56 -7.34 -15.18
C LYS A 65 -4.72 -8.50 -15.72
N LEU A 66 -3.63 -8.85 -15.04
CA LEU A 66 -2.82 -10.04 -15.39
C LEU A 66 -3.56 -11.37 -15.12
N ALA A 67 -4.62 -11.35 -14.31
CA ALA A 67 -5.53 -12.47 -14.11
C ALA A 67 -6.72 -12.50 -15.09
N GLY A 68 -6.76 -11.60 -16.07
CA GLY A 68 -7.86 -11.53 -17.06
C GLY A 68 -9.17 -10.96 -16.50
N ILE A 69 -9.12 -10.26 -15.36
CA ILE A 69 -10.29 -9.72 -14.68
C ILE A 69 -10.66 -8.33 -15.27
N ILE A 70 -11.95 -8.05 -15.37
CA ILE A 70 -12.47 -6.69 -15.62
C ILE A 70 -12.41 -5.92 -14.31
N VAL A 71 -11.70 -4.80 -14.27
CA VAL A 71 -11.46 -4.00 -13.07
C VAL A 71 -12.24 -2.71 -13.14
N ILE A 72 -13.17 -2.54 -12.21
CA ILE A 72 -13.82 -1.26 -11.92
C ILE A 72 -13.13 -0.69 -10.69
N ALA A 73 -12.70 0.56 -10.73
CA ALA A 73 -12.04 1.20 -9.60
C ALA A 73 -12.77 2.46 -9.14
N THR A 74 -12.64 2.82 -7.86
CA THR A 74 -13.04 4.14 -7.37
C THR A 74 -11.86 4.94 -6.86
N CYS A 75 -11.82 6.23 -7.16
CA CYS A 75 -10.83 7.17 -6.62
C CYS A 75 -11.33 8.61 -6.77
N SER A 76 -10.59 9.61 -6.29
CA SER A 76 -10.95 11.01 -6.55
C SER A 76 -10.69 11.37 -8.02
N PRO A 77 -11.48 12.27 -8.66
CA PRO A 77 -11.39 12.58 -10.10
C PRO A 77 -9.99 12.92 -10.61
N ARG A 78 -9.19 13.63 -9.80
CA ARG A 78 -7.79 13.98 -10.12
C ARG A 78 -6.89 12.77 -10.41
N ASN A 79 -7.26 11.58 -9.95
CA ASN A 79 -6.50 10.34 -10.12
C ASN A 79 -7.08 9.43 -11.22
N PHE A 80 -8.17 9.80 -11.91
CA PHE A 80 -8.84 8.93 -12.89
C PHE A 80 -7.90 8.50 -14.02
N TYR A 81 -7.20 9.45 -14.63
CA TYR A 81 -6.26 9.17 -15.71
C TYR A 81 -5.16 8.20 -15.26
N PHE A 82 -4.62 8.43 -14.06
CA PHE A 82 -3.60 7.57 -13.48
C PHE A 82 -4.11 6.15 -13.23
N VAL A 83 -5.29 6.00 -12.64
CA VAL A 83 -5.89 4.69 -12.32
C VAL A 83 -6.27 3.91 -13.58
N ARG A 84 -6.76 4.59 -14.63
CA ARG A 84 -6.96 3.96 -15.95
C ARG A 84 -5.65 3.48 -16.56
N ASN A 85 -4.58 4.27 -16.46
CA ASN A 85 -3.26 3.89 -16.95
C ASN A 85 -2.64 2.69 -16.20
N LEU A 86 -3.12 2.37 -14.99
CA LEU A 86 -2.75 1.14 -14.29
C LEU A 86 -3.51 -0.08 -14.81
N GLY A 87 -4.60 0.12 -15.55
CA GLY A 87 -5.37 -0.94 -16.20
C GLY A 87 -6.85 -1.01 -15.83
N ALA A 88 -7.38 -0.10 -15.00
CA ALA A 88 -8.81 -0.09 -14.67
C ALA A 88 -9.68 0.18 -15.92
N ASP A 89 -10.66 -0.68 -16.18
CA ASP A 89 -11.57 -0.61 -17.32
C ASP A 89 -12.63 0.50 -17.15
N ALA A 90 -13.05 0.75 -15.91
CA ALA A 90 -13.91 1.86 -15.54
C ALA A 90 -13.45 2.49 -14.22
N VAL A 91 -13.62 3.81 -14.09
CA VAL A 91 -13.26 4.55 -12.87
C VAL A 91 -14.38 5.50 -12.49
N PHE A 92 -14.78 5.45 -11.22
CA PHE A 92 -15.85 6.26 -10.64
C PHE A 92 -15.37 7.14 -9.49
N ASP A 93 -16.06 8.26 -9.29
CA ASP A 93 -15.81 9.14 -8.15
C ASP A 93 -16.55 8.59 -6.94
N TYR A 94 -15.82 8.15 -5.91
CA TYR A 94 -16.42 7.64 -4.68
C TYR A 94 -17.18 8.72 -3.91
N HIS A 95 -16.97 10.01 -4.19
CA HIS A 95 -17.74 11.09 -3.60
C HIS A 95 -19.15 11.23 -4.20
N SER A 96 -19.41 10.60 -5.36
CA SER A 96 -20.74 10.64 -5.97
C SER A 96 -21.74 9.84 -5.11
N PRO A 97 -22.89 10.42 -4.73
CA PRO A 97 -23.92 9.70 -3.98
C PRO A 97 -24.53 8.54 -4.80
N THR A 98 -24.41 8.57 -6.13
CA THR A 98 -24.90 7.51 -7.02
C THR A 98 -23.82 6.51 -7.41
N CYS A 99 -22.57 6.64 -6.91
CA CYS A 99 -21.44 5.82 -7.35
C CYS A 99 -21.76 4.31 -7.32
N GLY A 100 -22.32 3.81 -6.22
CA GLY A 100 -22.70 2.39 -6.11
C GLY A 100 -23.74 1.98 -7.14
N ALA A 101 -24.83 2.75 -7.26
CA ALA A 101 -25.90 2.48 -8.22
C ALA A 101 -25.41 2.55 -9.69
N ASP A 102 -24.48 3.46 -9.98
CA ASP A 102 -23.88 3.61 -11.31
C ASP A 102 -23.00 2.41 -11.67
N ILE A 103 -22.23 1.87 -10.71
CA ILE A 103 -21.45 0.64 -10.88
C ILE A 103 -22.38 -0.58 -11.05
N LYS A 104 -23.44 -0.70 -10.24
CA LYS A 104 -24.44 -1.76 -10.38
C LYS A 104 -25.10 -1.74 -11.77
N ARG A 105 -25.45 -0.54 -12.26
CA ARG A 105 -26.01 -0.35 -13.60
C ARG A 105 -25.01 -0.72 -14.70
N LEU A 106 -23.75 -0.27 -14.59
CA LEU A 106 -22.69 -0.61 -15.53
C LEU A 106 -22.51 -2.13 -15.64
N THR A 107 -22.52 -2.83 -14.51
CA THR A 107 -22.33 -4.28 -14.44
C THR A 107 -23.61 -5.09 -14.67
N ARG A 108 -24.75 -4.41 -14.94
CA ARG A 108 -26.07 -5.04 -15.11
C ARG A 108 -26.42 -5.98 -13.94
N ASN A 109 -26.17 -5.51 -12.71
CA ASN A 109 -26.34 -6.29 -11.48
C ASN A 109 -25.45 -7.55 -11.40
N GLY A 110 -24.34 -7.59 -12.15
CA GLY A 110 -23.46 -8.76 -12.25
C GLY A 110 -22.21 -8.72 -11.37
N LEU A 111 -22.03 -7.69 -10.53
CA LEU A 111 -20.83 -7.55 -9.72
C LEU A 111 -20.85 -8.46 -8.48
N CYS A 112 -20.04 -9.51 -8.48
CA CYS A 112 -19.98 -10.49 -7.37
C CYS A 112 -18.69 -10.43 -6.53
N ARG A 113 -17.75 -9.52 -6.83
CA ARG A 113 -16.48 -9.37 -6.09
C ARG A 113 -16.17 -7.89 -5.86
N ALA A 114 -15.88 -7.53 -4.62
CA ALA A 114 -15.44 -6.18 -4.27
C ALA A 114 -14.34 -6.21 -3.20
N TRP A 115 -13.33 -5.37 -3.40
CA TRP A 115 -12.19 -5.18 -2.51
C TRP A 115 -12.10 -3.72 -2.07
N ASP A 116 -12.26 -3.45 -0.78
CA ASP A 116 -12.11 -2.11 -0.21
C ASP A 116 -10.71 -1.91 0.37
N CYS A 117 -9.91 -1.08 -0.30
CA CYS A 117 -8.56 -0.74 0.14
C CYS A 117 -8.53 0.35 1.24
N THR A 118 -9.68 0.78 1.75
CA THR A 118 -9.77 1.94 2.67
C THR A 118 -10.53 1.67 3.97
N GLY A 119 -11.32 0.59 4.05
CA GLY A 119 -12.20 0.28 5.18
C GLY A 119 -13.36 1.25 5.39
N LYS A 120 -13.71 2.05 4.38
CA LYS A 120 -14.69 3.15 4.49
C LYS A 120 -15.77 3.12 3.42
N ASN A 121 -15.75 2.14 2.53
CA ASN A 121 -16.63 2.06 1.36
C ASN A 121 -17.62 0.89 1.43
N LEU A 122 -17.91 0.35 2.62
CA LEU A 122 -18.86 -0.75 2.78
C LEU A 122 -20.20 -0.46 2.10
N ASP A 123 -20.79 0.71 2.36
CA ASP A 123 -22.08 1.09 1.78
C ASP A 123 -22.05 1.18 0.25
N LEU A 124 -20.97 1.79 -0.28
CA LEU A 124 -20.76 1.92 -1.72
C LEU A 124 -20.64 0.54 -2.36
N CYS A 125 -19.84 -0.35 -1.77
CA CYS A 125 -19.65 -1.72 -2.26
C CYS A 125 -20.96 -2.52 -2.18
N ALA A 126 -21.68 -2.47 -1.06
CA ALA A 126 -22.96 -3.15 -0.89
C ALA A 126 -23.99 -2.70 -1.95
N ALA A 127 -24.06 -1.39 -2.23
CA ALA A 127 -24.93 -0.82 -3.25
C ALA A 127 -24.49 -1.14 -4.69
N ALA A 128 -23.19 -1.31 -4.93
CA ALA A 128 -22.62 -1.64 -6.24
C ALA A 128 -22.76 -3.12 -6.60
N MET A 129 -22.69 -4.00 -5.61
CA MET A 129 -22.70 -5.45 -5.80
C MET A 129 -24.09 -5.99 -6.12
N SER A 130 -24.12 -7.13 -6.81
CA SER A 130 -25.34 -7.87 -7.13
C SER A 130 -26.18 -8.12 -5.88
N ASP A 131 -27.49 -7.97 -6.01
CA ASP A 131 -28.48 -8.30 -4.99
C ASP A 131 -29.30 -9.57 -5.33
N ASP A 132 -28.93 -10.27 -6.41
CA ASP A 132 -29.55 -11.52 -6.87
C ASP A 132 -28.55 -12.68 -7.06
N LYS A 133 -27.23 -12.44 -6.92
CA LYS A 133 -26.18 -13.46 -7.04
C LYS A 133 -25.23 -13.43 -5.85
N PRO A 134 -24.76 -14.59 -5.36
CA PRO A 134 -23.78 -14.65 -4.29
C PRO A 134 -22.52 -13.84 -4.62
N GLY A 135 -22.08 -13.01 -3.67
CA GLY A 135 -20.91 -12.17 -3.79
C GLY A 135 -20.01 -12.21 -2.57
N LEU A 136 -18.73 -11.86 -2.77
CA LEU A 136 -17.74 -11.74 -1.70
C LEU A 136 -17.23 -10.31 -1.63
N TYR A 137 -17.24 -9.76 -0.42
CA TYR A 137 -16.68 -8.47 -0.09
C TYR A 137 -15.51 -8.66 0.88
N ALA A 138 -14.36 -8.07 0.56
CA ALA A 138 -13.20 -8.05 1.43
C ALA A 138 -12.74 -6.61 1.65
N SER A 139 -12.24 -6.31 2.84
CA SER A 139 -11.68 -5.01 3.19
C SER A 139 -10.31 -5.16 3.82
N LEU A 140 -9.43 -4.18 3.59
CA LEU A 140 -8.13 -4.08 4.25
C LEU A 140 -8.21 -3.59 5.69
N ASP A 141 -9.31 -2.93 6.05
CA ASP A 141 -9.52 -2.37 7.36
C ASP A 141 -10.99 -2.55 7.76
N CYS A 142 -11.22 -2.86 9.03
CA CYS A 142 -12.55 -2.91 9.63
C CYS A 142 -12.45 -2.42 11.07
N ASN A 143 -13.44 -1.67 11.53
CA ASN A 143 -13.47 -1.25 12.93
C ASN A 143 -13.99 -2.38 13.83
N ASP A 144 -15.06 -3.04 13.38
CA ASP A 144 -15.68 -4.18 14.06
C ASP A 144 -16.23 -5.13 13.00
N LEU A 145 -15.52 -6.24 12.78
CA LEU A 145 -15.87 -7.20 11.73
C LEU A 145 -17.27 -7.79 11.91
N LEU A 146 -17.71 -8.03 13.16
CA LEU A 146 -19.02 -8.60 13.42
C LEU A 146 -20.12 -7.59 13.10
N ALA A 147 -19.94 -6.34 13.55
CA ALA A 147 -20.90 -5.26 13.27
C ALA A 147 -20.95 -4.91 11.77
N ASP A 148 -19.79 -4.81 11.11
CA ASP A 148 -19.69 -4.50 9.70
C ASP A 148 -20.27 -5.63 8.83
N SER A 149 -20.04 -6.90 9.20
CA SER A 149 -20.64 -8.06 8.53
C SER A 149 -22.16 -8.10 8.68
N ALA A 150 -22.68 -7.85 9.88
CA ALA A 150 -24.12 -7.77 10.12
C ALA A 150 -24.78 -6.65 9.31
N ARG A 151 -24.17 -5.45 9.31
CA ARG A 151 -24.63 -4.31 8.50
C ARG A 151 -24.60 -4.63 7.01
N LEU A 152 -23.55 -5.27 6.51
CA LEU A 152 -23.47 -5.68 5.11
C LEU A 152 -24.63 -6.64 4.75
N ALA A 153 -24.91 -7.63 5.61
CA ALA A 153 -26.00 -8.57 5.40
C ALA A 153 -27.38 -7.90 5.39
N GLU A 154 -27.59 -6.86 6.22
CA GLU A 154 -28.80 -6.04 6.21
C GLU A 154 -28.97 -5.26 4.90
N MET A 155 -27.88 -4.70 4.37
CA MET A 155 -27.89 -3.92 3.14
C MET A 155 -27.99 -4.78 1.88
N ASN A 156 -27.29 -5.91 1.86
CA ASN A 156 -27.23 -6.83 0.74
C ASN A 156 -26.98 -8.27 1.22
N ARG A 157 -28.07 -9.01 1.43
CA ARG A 157 -28.06 -10.41 1.89
C ARG A 157 -27.32 -11.39 0.97
N MET A 158 -27.05 -11.02 -0.29
CA MET A 158 -26.34 -11.87 -1.24
C MET A 158 -24.82 -11.77 -1.10
N VAL A 159 -24.32 -10.82 -0.31
CA VAL A 159 -22.89 -10.56 -0.18
C VAL A 159 -22.39 -11.01 1.19
N GLN A 160 -21.36 -11.84 1.20
CA GLN A 160 -20.64 -12.20 2.41
C GLN A 160 -19.42 -11.30 2.63
N TYR A 161 -19.28 -10.84 3.86
CA TYR A 161 -18.07 -10.18 4.34
C TYR A 161 -17.00 -11.24 4.65
N GLN A 162 -15.82 -11.12 4.05
CA GLN A 162 -14.68 -12.01 4.24
C GLN A 162 -13.82 -11.59 5.44
N GLU A 163 -13.20 -12.54 6.13
CA GLU A 163 -12.29 -12.22 7.23
C GLU A 163 -11.21 -11.25 6.77
N VAL A 164 -11.01 -10.17 7.54
CA VAL A 164 -9.96 -9.18 7.23
C VAL A 164 -8.60 -9.85 7.34
N MET A 165 -7.80 -9.71 6.29
CA MET A 165 -6.42 -10.19 6.32
C MET A 165 -5.62 -9.39 7.34
N ARG A 166 -4.83 -10.10 8.14
CA ARG A 166 -3.82 -9.50 9.02
C ARG A 166 -2.47 -9.75 8.38
N CYS A 167 -1.70 -8.69 8.11
CA CYS A 167 -0.42 -8.84 7.40
C CYS A 167 0.58 -9.74 8.13
N TRP A 168 0.46 -9.88 9.46
CA TRP A 168 1.27 -10.80 10.26
C TRP A 168 0.94 -12.27 10.02
N ASP A 169 -0.27 -12.61 9.56
CA ASP A 169 -0.64 -14.00 9.27
C ASP A 169 0.20 -14.56 8.12
N ALA A 170 0.58 -13.71 7.18
CA ALA A 170 1.49 -14.05 6.08
C ALA A 170 2.91 -14.45 6.56
N LEU A 171 3.27 -14.19 7.82
CA LEU A 171 4.55 -14.61 8.41
C LEU A 171 4.47 -16.02 9.04
N GLY A 172 3.28 -16.53 9.34
CA GLY A 172 3.08 -17.85 9.95
C GLY A 172 3.40 -17.95 11.45
N ASP A 173 4.09 -16.97 12.04
CA ASP A 173 4.43 -16.96 13.45
C ASP A 173 3.26 -16.49 14.34
N PHE A 174 3.11 -17.11 15.51
CA PHE A 174 2.20 -16.64 16.56
C PHE A 174 2.50 -15.20 16.98
N TYR A 175 1.46 -14.40 17.24
CA TYR A 175 1.62 -13.04 17.76
C TYR A 175 0.45 -12.59 18.66
N PHE A 176 0.63 -11.47 19.37
CA PHE A 176 -0.45 -10.84 20.13
C PHE A 176 -1.01 -9.62 19.39
N TRP A 177 -2.26 -9.70 18.93
CA TRP A 177 -2.95 -8.58 18.29
C TRP A 177 -3.21 -7.46 19.31
N TYR A 178 -2.66 -6.28 19.02
CA TYR A 178 -2.62 -5.12 19.92
C TYR A 178 -2.16 -5.46 21.35
N GLY A 179 -1.30 -6.48 21.51
CA GLY A 179 -0.78 -6.92 22.81
C GLY A 179 -1.82 -7.59 23.72
N ARG A 180 -2.99 -7.99 23.19
CA ARG A 180 -4.07 -8.57 23.99
C ARG A 180 -4.47 -9.96 23.54
N ASN A 181 -4.76 -10.13 22.25
CA ASN A 181 -5.35 -11.36 21.74
C ASN A 181 -4.26 -12.23 21.10
N ALA A 182 -4.09 -13.44 21.61
CA ALA A 182 -3.26 -14.47 21.00
C ALA A 182 -3.80 -14.83 19.61
N MET A 183 -2.98 -14.66 18.58
CA MET A 183 -3.30 -15.00 17.19
C MET A 183 -2.43 -16.14 16.72
N TYR A 184 -3.08 -17.12 16.10
CA TYR A 184 -2.43 -18.29 15.50
C TYR A 184 -2.72 -18.25 14.00
N PRO A 185 -1.77 -17.80 13.18
CA PRO A 185 -1.94 -17.77 11.73
C PRO A 185 -2.29 -19.15 11.16
N ASP A 186 -3.16 -19.18 10.16
CA ASP A 186 -3.35 -20.38 9.35
C ASP A 186 -2.11 -20.59 8.46
N PRO A 187 -1.40 -21.73 8.58
CA PRO A 187 -0.24 -22.03 7.74
C PRO A 187 -0.53 -21.95 6.23
N SER A 188 -1.79 -22.16 5.83
CA SER A 188 -2.20 -22.07 4.41
C SER A 188 -2.06 -20.64 3.85
N GLU A 189 -2.20 -19.60 4.67
CA GLU A 189 -2.06 -18.21 4.24
C GLU A 189 -0.59 -17.85 3.97
N MET A 190 0.32 -18.30 4.84
CA MET A 190 1.76 -18.13 4.62
C MET A 190 2.19 -18.85 3.34
N GLU A 191 1.71 -20.08 3.12
CA GLU A 191 2.01 -20.84 1.91
C GLU A 191 1.47 -20.13 0.65
N PHE A 192 0.22 -19.68 0.69
CA PHE A 192 -0.39 -18.92 -0.40
C PHE A 192 0.40 -17.65 -0.71
N TYR A 193 0.80 -16.89 0.31
CA TYR A 193 1.59 -15.68 0.13
C TYR A 193 2.98 -15.98 -0.48
N ARG A 194 3.63 -17.05 -0.03
CA ARG A 194 4.93 -17.48 -0.58
C ARG A 194 4.82 -17.84 -2.06
N GLU A 195 3.81 -18.61 -2.44
CA GLU A 195 3.59 -18.96 -3.85
C GLU A 195 3.19 -17.74 -4.68
N PHE A 196 2.40 -16.82 -4.12
CA PHE A 196 2.07 -15.56 -4.76
C PHE A 196 3.32 -14.69 -5.02
N LEU A 197 4.27 -14.65 -4.08
CA LEU A 197 5.52 -13.92 -4.28
C LEU A 197 6.34 -14.50 -5.44
N LYS A 198 6.49 -15.83 -5.51
CA LYS A 198 7.15 -16.51 -6.63
C LYS A 198 6.45 -16.21 -7.95
N LEU A 199 5.12 -16.28 -7.95
CA LEU A 199 4.28 -15.95 -9.11
C LEU A 199 4.46 -14.49 -9.55
N SER A 200 4.63 -13.56 -8.59
CA SER A 200 4.72 -12.13 -8.87
C SER A 200 6.04 -11.70 -9.52
N GLN A 201 7.11 -12.45 -9.28
CA GLN A 201 8.47 -12.07 -9.66
C GLN A 201 8.63 -11.86 -11.19
N PRO A 202 8.20 -12.78 -12.07
CA PRO A 202 8.29 -12.57 -13.52
C PRO A 202 7.56 -11.32 -14.02
N PHE A 203 6.43 -10.95 -13.40
CA PHE A 203 5.68 -9.75 -13.80
C PHE A 203 6.41 -8.46 -13.40
N LEU A 204 7.09 -8.45 -12.26
CA LEU A 204 7.93 -7.34 -11.82
C LEU A 204 9.18 -7.22 -12.71
N GLU A 205 9.82 -8.33 -13.04
CA GLU A 205 11.00 -8.38 -13.91
C GLU A 205 10.69 -7.92 -15.34
N ALA A 206 9.53 -8.33 -15.87
CA ALA A 206 9.05 -7.89 -17.19
C ALA A 206 8.48 -6.45 -17.19
N GLY A 207 8.39 -5.78 -16.03
CA GLY A 207 7.81 -4.44 -15.92
C GLY A 207 6.31 -4.37 -16.18
N LEU A 208 5.62 -5.51 -16.12
CA LEU A 208 4.16 -5.64 -16.26
C LEU A 208 3.43 -5.16 -15.01
N VAL A 209 4.07 -5.27 -13.84
CA VAL A 209 3.64 -4.62 -12.61
C VAL A 209 4.66 -3.56 -12.23
N ARG A 210 4.19 -2.33 -12.04
CA ARG A 210 5.02 -1.18 -11.69
C ARG A 210 4.83 -0.82 -10.22
N PRO A 211 5.93 -0.56 -9.48
CA PRO A 211 5.86 -0.10 -8.10
C PRO A 211 5.20 1.29 -8.02
N PRO A 212 4.61 1.66 -6.86
CA PRO A 212 4.07 2.99 -6.65
C PRO A 212 5.11 4.11 -6.85
N ARG A 213 4.65 5.26 -7.34
CA ARG A 213 5.48 6.47 -7.39
C ARG A 213 5.83 6.90 -5.96
N MET A 214 7.13 7.06 -5.70
CA MET A 214 7.64 7.48 -4.39
C MET A 214 8.08 8.94 -4.40
N LYS A 215 8.10 9.55 -3.22
CA LYS A 215 8.77 10.83 -2.96
C LYS A 215 9.93 10.58 -2.01
N LEU A 216 11.09 10.24 -2.56
CA LEU A 216 12.26 9.84 -1.78
C LEU A 216 12.83 11.04 -1.00
N ASN A 217 13.09 10.86 0.29
CA ASN A 217 13.70 11.84 1.20
C ASN A 217 13.05 13.23 1.22
N MET A 218 11.77 13.34 0.81
CA MET A 218 11.05 14.62 0.72
C MET A 218 11.04 15.43 2.03
N LEU A 219 11.09 14.74 3.17
CA LEU A 219 11.03 15.34 4.51
C LEU A 219 12.32 15.13 5.32
N GLY A 220 13.42 14.78 4.64
CA GLY A 220 14.71 14.43 5.25
C GLY A 220 15.12 12.98 4.97
N SER A 221 16.36 12.66 5.35
CA SER A 221 16.99 11.34 5.20
C SER A 221 17.25 10.67 6.56
N GLY A 222 17.64 9.40 6.53
CA GLY A 222 17.91 8.61 7.74
C GLY A 222 16.67 8.38 8.61
N LEU A 223 16.87 7.98 9.86
CA LEU A 223 15.78 7.66 10.79
C LEU A 223 14.91 8.88 11.14
N ASP A 224 15.49 10.08 11.19
CA ASP A 224 14.74 11.32 11.37
C ASP A 224 13.75 11.52 10.20
N GLY A 225 14.18 11.32 8.96
CA GLY A 225 13.32 11.36 7.77
C GLY A 225 12.17 10.34 7.82
N VAL A 226 12.42 9.13 8.35
CA VAL A 226 11.38 8.11 8.55
C VAL A 226 10.29 8.60 9.51
N LEU A 227 10.67 9.15 10.67
CA LEU A 227 9.72 9.67 11.66
C LEU A 227 8.89 10.85 11.10
N MET A 228 9.54 11.71 10.31
CA MET A 228 8.88 12.80 9.60
C MET A 228 7.86 12.29 8.58
N GLY A 229 8.23 11.26 7.81
CA GLY A 229 7.35 10.58 6.86
C GLY A 229 6.12 9.96 7.51
N LEU A 230 6.30 9.20 8.59
CA LEU A 230 5.18 8.59 9.33
C LEU A 230 4.20 9.64 9.85
N THR A 231 4.72 10.76 10.37
CA THR A 231 3.90 11.88 10.85
C THR A 231 3.11 12.54 9.73
N HIS A 232 3.75 12.74 8.58
CA HIS A 232 3.09 13.30 7.40
C HIS A 232 1.95 12.40 6.91
N MET A 233 2.15 11.08 6.90
CA MET A 233 1.11 10.11 6.56
C MET A 233 -0.05 10.15 7.56
N LEU A 234 0.22 10.20 8.86
CA LEU A 234 -0.82 10.25 9.91
C LEU A 234 -1.76 11.46 9.75
N ARG A 235 -1.28 12.57 9.17
CA ARG A 235 -2.09 13.79 8.91
C ARG A 235 -2.74 13.81 7.53
N GLY A 236 -2.72 12.70 6.79
CA GLY A 236 -3.28 12.63 5.44
C GLY A 236 -2.48 13.42 4.40
N GLY A 237 -1.15 13.52 4.59
CA GLY A 237 -0.27 14.18 3.62
C GLY A 237 -0.34 15.72 3.62
N LYS A 238 -0.85 16.33 4.70
CA LYS A 238 -0.83 17.79 4.88
C LYS A 238 0.59 18.28 5.22
N ALA A 239 0.94 19.49 4.74
CA ALA A 239 2.26 20.09 4.89
C ALA A 239 2.65 20.35 6.36
N TYR A 240 3.96 20.42 6.61
CA TYR A 240 4.56 20.74 7.91
C TYR A 240 4.44 22.24 8.21
N GLU A 241 4.20 22.61 9.47
CA GLU A 241 4.43 23.99 9.95
C GLU A 241 5.85 24.18 10.51
N SER A 242 6.51 23.15 11.06
CA SER A 242 7.98 23.07 11.24
C SER A 242 8.38 21.77 11.98
N PRO A 243 9.62 21.28 11.87
CA PRO A 243 10.15 20.17 12.69
C PRO A 243 10.02 20.40 14.21
N GLU A 244 9.93 21.66 14.65
CA GLU A 244 9.82 22.08 16.05
C GLU A 244 8.44 21.71 16.63
N TRP A 245 7.39 21.73 15.80
CA TRP A 245 6.03 21.29 16.16
C TRP A 245 5.99 19.81 16.57
N TYR A 246 6.74 18.93 15.88
CA TYR A 246 6.80 17.49 16.18
C TYR A 246 7.37 17.23 17.58
N ALA A 247 8.38 18.02 17.96
CA ALA A 247 9.05 17.92 19.25
C ALA A 247 8.14 18.31 20.45
N LEU A 248 6.99 18.94 20.19
CA LEU A 248 6.06 19.43 21.20
C LEU A 248 4.89 18.49 21.50
N ARG A 249 4.46 17.63 20.55
CA ARG A 249 3.18 16.88 20.66
C ARG A 249 3.25 15.36 20.66
N VAL A 250 4.32 14.73 20.16
CA VAL A 250 4.54 13.31 20.49
C VAL A 250 4.88 13.28 21.98
N ASN A 251 4.46 12.27 22.75
CA ASN A 251 4.77 12.19 24.18
C ASN A 251 6.27 11.84 24.38
N ILE A 252 7.15 12.79 24.07
CA ILE A 252 8.62 12.66 24.05
C ILE A 252 9.19 12.49 25.46
N ASN A 253 8.35 12.65 26.49
CA ASN A 253 8.73 12.37 27.86
C ASN A 253 9.11 10.89 28.06
N GLN A 254 8.69 9.98 27.17
CA GLN A 254 9.10 8.58 27.17
C GLN A 254 10.13 8.21 26.07
N GLY A 255 10.53 9.15 25.21
CA GLY A 255 11.49 8.90 24.13
C GLY A 255 12.97 8.88 24.55
N PRO A 256 13.89 8.42 23.67
CA PRO A 256 15.33 8.44 23.91
C PRO A 256 15.88 9.85 24.23
N ARG A 257 17.01 9.90 24.96
CA ARG A 257 17.59 11.14 25.53
C ARG A 257 17.83 12.27 24.51
N TRP A 258 18.17 11.93 23.26
CA TRP A 258 18.41 12.88 22.18
C TRP A 258 17.12 13.60 21.72
N MET A 259 15.98 12.90 21.73
CA MET A 259 14.68 13.43 21.32
C MET A 259 14.15 14.44 22.35
N LYS A 260 14.37 14.14 23.65
CA LYS A 260 14.09 15.05 24.78
C LYS A 260 14.89 16.36 24.68
N LYS A 261 16.15 16.29 24.23
CA LYS A 261 17.02 17.47 24.06
C LYS A 261 16.46 18.42 22.99
N ARG A 262 16.08 17.90 21.81
CA ARG A 262 15.48 18.69 20.72
C ARG A 262 14.12 19.31 21.09
N ALA A 263 13.28 18.61 21.85
CA ALA A 263 12.02 19.17 22.37
C ALA A 263 12.23 20.39 23.27
N LYS A 264 13.30 20.38 24.07
CA LYS A 264 13.67 21.48 24.96
C LYS A 264 14.23 22.67 24.19
N GLU A 265 14.94 22.42 23.08
CA GLU A 265 15.46 23.43 22.17
C GLU A 265 14.33 24.12 21.36
N GLY A 266 13.37 23.35 20.85
CA GLY A 266 12.17 23.89 20.16
C GLY A 266 11.33 24.80 21.05
N ARG A 267 11.06 24.40 22.30
CA ARG A 267 10.34 25.23 23.29
C ARG A 267 11.06 26.52 23.67
N ARG A 268 12.39 26.58 23.52
CA ARG A 268 13.20 27.77 23.81
C ARG A 268 13.08 28.82 22.70
N LYS A 269 12.92 28.38 21.45
CA LYS A 269 12.76 29.27 20.29
C LYS A 269 11.37 29.90 20.23
N GLU A 270 10.30 29.16 20.56
CA GLU A 270 8.94 29.74 20.65
C GLU A 270 8.81 30.83 21.72
N LYS A 271 9.62 30.80 22.78
CA LYS A 271 9.58 31.79 23.86
C LYS A 271 10.29 33.12 23.54
N HIS A 272 10.96 33.23 22.39
CA HIS A 272 11.60 34.47 21.94
C HIS A 272 11.24 34.80 20.48
N PRO A 273 10.05 35.38 20.20
CA PRO A 273 9.61 35.70 18.85
C PRO A 273 10.15 37.08 18.40
N GLY A 274 11.46 37.31 18.51
CA GLY A 274 12.05 38.63 18.25
C GLY A 274 13.38 38.56 17.52
N GLY A 275 13.33 38.63 16.18
CA GLY A 275 14.49 38.82 15.33
C GLY A 275 14.12 38.65 13.86
N SER A 276 13.89 39.78 13.16
CA SER A 276 13.65 39.78 11.72
C SER A 276 14.85 39.19 10.98
N SER A 277 14.66 38.16 10.15
CA SER A 277 15.61 37.84 9.09
C SER A 277 14.98 38.18 7.75
N THR A 278 15.40 39.31 7.20
CA THR A 278 15.33 39.61 5.77
C THR A 278 15.96 38.46 4.99
N ILE A 279 15.25 37.97 3.97
CA ILE A 279 15.78 37.02 2.98
C ILE A 279 16.82 37.78 2.14
N PRO A 280 18.09 37.35 2.03
CA PRO A 280 18.98 37.86 1.00
C PRO A 280 18.74 37.10 -0.31
N GLU A 281 18.62 37.84 -1.41
CA GLU A 281 18.64 37.32 -2.77
C GLU A 281 19.95 36.58 -3.09
N PRO A 282 19.93 35.61 -4.03
CA PRO A 282 21.11 34.81 -4.35
C PRO A 282 22.12 35.59 -5.19
N GLY A 283 23.25 35.94 -4.57
CA GLY A 283 24.44 36.45 -5.26
C GLY A 283 25.23 35.32 -5.93
N ILE A 284 25.57 35.56 -7.19
CA ILE A 284 26.41 34.73 -8.06
C ILE A 284 27.87 34.81 -7.59
N HIS A 285 28.53 33.66 -7.40
CA HIS A 285 30.00 33.52 -7.37
C HIS A 285 30.32 32.17 -8.03
N GLU A 286 30.76 32.17 -9.28
CA GLU A 286 32.16 32.18 -9.73
C GLU A 286 32.96 30.99 -9.17
N GLU A 287 33.17 30.03 -10.07
CA GLU A 287 34.12 28.94 -9.97
C GLU A 287 35.53 29.51 -9.80
N ASP A 288 36.32 28.94 -8.88
CA ASP A 288 37.76 28.95 -9.08
C ASP A 288 38.39 27.66 -8.58
N ASP A 289 39.44 27.32 -9.31
CA ASP A 289 40.12 26.04 -9.38
C ASP A 289 41.02 25.74 -8.16
N GLY A 290 41.56 24.52 -8.14
CA GLY A 290 42.88 24.31 -7.51
C GLY A 290 42.97 23.20 -6.47
N SER A 291 43.64 22.12 -6.89
CA SER A 291 44.50 21.21 -6.11
C SER A 291 43.90 19.98 -5.40
N SER A 292 44.08 18.83 -6.08
CA SER A 292 44.14 17.48 -5.51
C SER A 292 45.29 17.33 -4.49
N PRO A 293 45.22 16.29 -3.64
CA PRO A 293 46.28 15.29 -3.70
C PRO A 293 45.77 13.84 -3.72
N HIS A 294 46.60 13.00 -4.34
CA HIS A 294 46.43 11.59 -4.67
C HIS A 294 46.69 10.62 -3.47
N ILE A 295 45.93 9.51 -3.53
CA ILE A 295 46.29 8.08 -3.31
C ILE A 295 46.64 7.59 -1.90
N GLY A 296 45.89 6.55 -1.50
CA GLY A 296 46.32 5.46 -0.64
C GLY A 296 45.52 4.20 -0.94
N ASP A 297 46.13 3.27 -1.67
CA ASP A 297 45.63 1.94 -2.02
C ASP A 297 45.32 1.07 -0.79
N TYR A 298 44.27 0.25 -0.86
CA TYR A 298 44.19 -1.01 -0.12
C TYR A 298 43.59 -2.11 -1.00
N SER A 299 44.48 -2.96 -1.48
CA SER A 299 44.18 -4.22 -2.15
C SER A 299 43.85 -5.32 -1.14
N THR A 300 42.75 -6.01 -1.43
CA THR A 300 42.45 -7.45 -1.24
C THR A 300 43.37 -8.32 -0.38
N GLU A 301 42.79 -8.99 0.61
CA GLU A 301 43.17 -10.37 0.97
C GLU A 301 41.93 -11.28 1.01
N HIS A 302 42.01 -12.33 0.19
CA HIS A 302 41.14 -13.50 0.20
C HIS A 302 41.61 -14.48 1.28
N SER A 303 40.68 -15.07 2.03
CA SER A 303 40.91 -16.35 2.71
C SER A 303 39.65 -17.22 2.62
N GLU A 304 39.76 -18.31 1.88
CA GLU A 304 38.77 -19.39 1.72
C GLU A 304 38.96 -20.51 2.78
N PRO A 305 38.06 -21.52 2.87
CA PRO A 305 37.58 -22.05 4.16
C PRO A 305 38.27 -23.33 4.64
N SER A 306 38.20 -23.55 5.96
CA SER A 306 38.54 -24.81 6.62
C SER A 306 37.39 -25.82 6.54
N LYS A 307 37.70 -26.99 5.98
CA LYS A 307 36.90 -28.21 6.03
C LYS A 307 37.06 -28.87 7.41
N THR A 308 35.99 -29.39 7.99
CA THR A 308 36.11 -30.47 8.99
C THR A 308 35.02 -31.50 8.76
N GLN A 309 35.46 -32.76 8.78
CA GLN A 309 34.75 -33.97 8.39
C GLN A 309 33.73 -34.44 9.43
N THR A 310 32.73 -35.15 8.90
CA THR A 310 31.80 -36.08 9.53
C THR A 310 32.47 -37.08 10.47
N LEU A 311 31.80 -37.35 11.60
CA LEU A 311 31.41 -38.69 12.06
C LEU A 311 30.08 -38.57 12.81
#